data_AF-A0A8D8CVU6-F1
#
_entry.id   AF-A0A8D8CVU6-F1
#
_cell.length_a   1.000
_cell.length_b   1.000
_cell.length_c   1.000
_cell.angle_alpha   90.00
_cell.angle_beta   90.00
_cell.angle_gamma   90.00
#
_symmetry.space_group_name_H-M   'P 1'
#
loop_
_entity.id
_entity.type
_entity.pdbx_description
1 polymer ?
#
loop_
_entity_poly.entity_id
_entity_poly.type
_entity_poly.pdbx_seq_one_letter_code
_entity_poly.pdbx_strand_id
1 'polypeptide(L)'
;AISFGNGKSYFFKGHNYFRFTGSRLERPAARSISQGFPGLPNHIDAALVDGAGNIFVYKGSRYWSYEAGHNHANGPWNIRNGAVPAYVDAAVYSDGSVLSFKGTEYYWWKSSTGLSRGKKNV
;
A
#
# COMPACT_ATOMS: atom_id res chain seq x y z
N ALA A 1 -6.56 1.46 -1.57
CA ALA A 1 -6.52 2.94 -1.64
C ALA A 1 -5.65 3.42 -0.48
N ILE A 2 -5.04 4.60 -0.59
CA ILE A 2 -4.25 5.20 0.49
C ILE A 2 -4.82 6.57 0.86
N SER A 3 -4.77 6.93 2.14
CA SER A 3 -5.24 8.22 2.63
C SER A 3 -4.17 8.85 3.52
N PHE A 4 -3.94 10.13 3.34
CA PHE A 4 -3.01 10.94 4.13
C PHE A 4 -3.80 11.84 5.08
N GLY A 5 -3.24 12.11 6.26
CA GLY A 5 -3.87 12.98 7.27
C GLY A 5 -4.09 14.43 6.82
N ASN A 6 -3.53 14.85 5.67
CA ASN A 6 -3.75 16.16 5.06
C ASN A 6 -5.01 16.24 4.18
N GLY A 7 -5.90 15.23 4.25
CA GLY A 7 -7.13 15.17 3.48
C GLY A 7 -6.96 14.69 2.04
N LYS A 8 -5.74 14.31 1.61
CA LYS A 8 -5.52 13.72 0.28
C LYS A 8 -5.69 12.20 0.33
N SER A 9 -6.45 11.66 -0.62
CA SER A 9 -6.63 10.22 -0.80
C SER A 9 -6.36 9.81 -2.24
N TYR A 10 -5.85 8.59 -2.44
CA TYR A 10 -5.49 8.04 -3.74
C TYR A 10 -6.08 6.64 -3.89
N PHE A 11 -6.80 6.44 -4.99
CA PHE A 11 -7.37 5.15 -5.38
C PHE A 11 -6.64 4.66 -6.62
N PHE A 12 -6.28 3.38 -6.66
CA PHE A 12 -5.53 2.77 -7.77
C PHE A 12 -6.42 1.76 -8.49
N LYS A 13 -6.43 1.79 -9.83
CA LYS A 13 -7.15 0.81 -10.67
C LYS A 13 -6.47 0.67 -12.04
N GLY A 14 -6.12 -0.55 -12.40
CA GLY A 14 -5.43 -0.84 -13.66
C GLY A 14 -4.11 -0.06 -13.74
N HIS A 15 -3.99 0.81 -14.74
CA HIS A 15 -2.82 1.67 -14.96
C HIS A 15 -2.94 3.06 -14.35
N ASN A 16 -4.07 3.35 -13.70
CA ASN A 16 -4.43 4.70 -13.26
C ASN A 16 -4.55 4.81 -11.75
N TYR A 17 -4.33 6.03 -11.26
CA TYR A 17 -4.76 6.47 -9.95
C TYR A 17 -5.74 7.64 -10.06
N PHE A 18 -6.52 7.83 -9.00
CA PHE A 18 -7.53 8.87 -8.85
C PHE A 18 -7.23 9.58 -7.53
N ARG A 19 -7.07 10.91 -7.56
CA ARG A 19 -6.74 11.72 -6.38
C ARG A 19 -7.98 12.47 -5.89
N PHE A 20 -8.25 12.37 -4.60
CA PHE A 20 -9.25 13.14 -3.91
C PHE A 20 -8.58 14.10 -2.93
N THR A 21 -9.17 15.30 -2.80
CA THR A 21 -8.90 16.23 -1.69
C THR A 21 -10.21 16.39 -0.92
N GLY A 22 -10.25 15.89 0.32
CA GLY A 22 -11.50 15.66 1.04
C GLY A 22 -12.40 14.68 0.28
N SER A 23 -13.65 15.07 0.03
CA SER A 23 -14.61 14.30 -0.78
C SER A 23 -14.56 14.62 -2.28
N ARG A 24 -13.71 15.57 -2.71
CA ARG A 24 -13.68 16.06 -4.09
C ARG A 24 -12.65 15.29 -4.94
N LEU A 25 -13.13 14.64 -6.00
CA LEU A 25 -12.28 14.09 -7.06
C LEU A 25 -11.59 15.22 -7.82
N GLU A 26 -10.27 15.16 -7.92
CA GLU A 26 -9.51 16.13 -8.71
C GLU A 26 -9.47 15.79 -10.19
N ARG A 27 -9.31 16.82 -11.03
CA ARG A 27 -9.13 16.68 -12.49
C ARG A 27 -7.64 16.73 -12.87
N PRO A 28 -7.21 16.02 -13.93
CA PRO A 28 -7.97 14.97 -14.61
C PRO A 28 -8.23 13.79 -13.66
N ALA A 29 -9.36 13.12 -13.86
CA ALA A 29 -9.87 12.09 -12.94
C ALA A 29 -8.95 10.86 -12.89
N ALA A 30 -8.58 10.34 -14.05
CA ALA A 30 -7.62 9.26 -14.19
C ALA A 30 -6.24 9.82 -14.51
N ARG A 31 -5.23 9.40 -13.74
CA ARG A 31 -3.84 9.83 -13.90
C ARG A 31 -2.95 8.59 -13.93
N SER A 32 -1.90 8.59 -14.74
CA SER A 32 -1.02 7.42 -14.85
C SER A 32 -0.29 7.13 -13.53
N ILE A 33 -0.31 5.87 -13.08
CA ILE A 33 0.46 5.44 -11.91
C ILE A 33 1.94 5.72 -12.12
N SER A 34 2.49 5.40 -13.30
CA SER A 34 3.92 5.60 -13.58
C SER A 34 4.36 7.07 -13.54
N GLN A 35 3.45 8.01 -13.77
CA GLN A 35 3.74 9.44 -13.71
C GLN A 35 3.62 10.00 -12.29
N GLY A 36 2.58 9.59 -11.54
CA GLY A 36 2.35 10.09 -10.18
C GLY A 36 3.16 9.37 -9.11
N PHE A 37 3.52 8.12 -9.36
CA PHE A 37 4.27 7.25 -8.48
C PHE A 37 5.30 6.43 -9.29
N PRO A 38 6.38 7.09 -9.77
CA PRO A 38 7.43 6.43 -10.54
C PRO A 38 7.97 5.18 -9.85
N GLY A 39 8.14 4.10 -10.61
CA GLY A 39 8.64 2.81 -10.11
C GLY A 39 7.57 1.87 -9.53
N LEU A 40 6.35 2.35 -9.26
CA LEU A 40 5.25 1.46 -8.85
C LEU A 40 4.72 0.62 -10.03
N PRO A 41 4.28 -0.62 -9.77
CA PRO A 41 3.65 -1.43 -10.80
C PRO A 41 2.19 -1.02 -11.04
N ASN A 42 1.67 -1.39 -12.21
CA ASN A 42 0.23 -1.33 -12.51
C ASN A 42 -0.52 -2.54 -11.89
N HIS A 43 -1.85 -2.45 -11.83
CA HIS A 43 -2.73 -3.47 -11.25
C HIS A 43 -2.27 -3.86 -9.83
N ILE A 44 -2.30 -2.87 -8.94
CA ILE A 44 -1.98 -3.00 -7.53
C ILE A 44 -3.06 -3.82 -6.82
N ASP A 45 -2.65 -4.75 -5.96
CA ASP A 45 -3.58 -5.59 -5.19
C ASP A 45 -4.01 -4.86 -3.91
N ALA A 46 -3.05 -4.33 -3.15
CA ALA A 46 -3.29 -3.54 -1.96
C ALA A 46 -2.24 -2.43 -1.79
N ALA A 47 -2.61 -1.36 -1.08
CA ALA A 47 -1.67 -0.30 -0.72
C ALA A 47 -2.09 0.32 0.61
N LEU A 48 -1.10 0.78 1.38
CA LEU A 48 -1.28 1.49 2.66
C LEU A 48 -0.28 2.63 2.80
N VAL A 49 -0.53 3.50 3.76
CA VAL A 49 0.42 4.51 4.24
C VAL A 49 0.65 4.30 5.73
N ASP A 50 1.90 4.34 6.17
CA ASP A 50 2.25 4.23 7.59
C ASP A 50 2.18 5.59 8.32
N GLY A 51 2.46 5.59 9.62
CA GLY A 51 2.43 6.80 10.44
C GLY A 51 3.50 7.84 10.09
N ALA A 52 4.54 7.46 9.36
CA ALA A 52 5.59 8.36 8.87
C ALA A 52 5.29 8.91 7.46
N GLY A 53 4.18 8.46 6.84
CA GLY A 53 3.81 8.88 5.49
C GLY A 53 4.44 8.04 4.38
N ASN A 54 5.11 6.93 4.72
CA ASN A 54 5.66 6.02 3.72
C ASN A 54 4.53 5.18 3.12
N ILE A 55 4.56 5.00 1.80
CA ILE A 55 3.58 4.19 1.07
C ILE A 55 4.14 2.78 0.92
N PHE A 56 3.31 1.77 1.16
CA PHE A 56 3.62 0.37 0.84
C PHE A 56 2.60 -0.16 -0.16
N VAL A 57 3.08 -0.86 -1.18
CA VAL A 57 2.25 -1.33 -2.30
C VAL A 57 2.52 -2.81 -2.56
N TYR A 58 1.47 -3.61 -2.55
CA TYR A 58 1.49 -5.05 -2.78
C TYR A 58 1.01 -5.39 -4.18
N LYS A 59 1.73 -6.30 -4.85
CA LYS A 59 1.33 -6.91 -6.10
C LYS A 59 1.88 -8.33 -6.23
N GLY A 60 0.98 -9.29 -6.39
CA GLY A 60 1.31 -10.70 -6.46
C GLY A 60 2.07 -11.15 -5.22
N SER A 61 3.28 -11.67 -5.41
CA SER A 61 4.17 -12.09 -4.32
C SER A 61 5.20 -11.03 -3.93
N ARG A 62 5.04 -9.78 -4.37
CA ARG A 62 6.03 -8.71 -4.20
C ARG A 62 5.42 -7.46 -3.57
N TYR A 63 6.26 -6.70 -2.87
CA TYR A 63 5.90 -5.36 -2.41
C TYR A 63 6.97 -4.32 -2.79
N TRP A 64 6.52 -3.08 -2.87
CA TRP A 64 7.31 -1.87 -3.09
C TRP A 64 7.06 -0.93 -1.93
N SER A 65 8.04 -0.07 -1.62
CA SER A 65 7.84 1.05 -0.71
C SER A 65 8.16 2.37 -1.38
N TYR A 66 7.58 3.44 -0.87
CA TYR A 66 7.85 4.80 -1.31
C TYR A 66 8.01 5.65 -0.05
N GLU A 67 9.24 6.10 0.21
CA GLU A 67 9.55 6.86 1.41
C GLU A 67 9.01 8.28 1.30
N ALA A 68 8.56 8.83 2.43
CA ALA A 68 8.13 10.22 2.49
C ALA A 68 9.29 11.14 2.02
N GLY A 69 9.01 12.01 1.04
CA GLY A 69 10.00 12.93 0.47
C GLY A 69 10.84 12.37 -0.67
N HIS A 70 10.75 11.07 -0.98
CA HIS A 70 11.37 10.50 -2.18
C HIS A 70 10.44 10.61 -3.40
N ASN A 71 10.99 10.53 -4.61
CA ASN A 71 10.23 10.65 -5.86
C ASN A 71 10.11 9.33 -6.66
N HIS A 72 10.54 8.20 -6.08
CA HIS A 72 10.60 6.90 -6.75
C HIS A 72 10.39 5.74 -5.77
N ALA A 73 9.83 4.64 -6.26
CA ALA A 73 9.64 3.43 -5.47
C ALA A 73 10.94 2.64 -5.26
N ASN A 74 11.08 2.06 -4.07
CA ASN A 74 12.10 1.08 -3.72
C ASN A 74 11.57 -0.37 -3.90
N GLY A 75 12.48 -1.34 -4.05
CA GLY A 75 12.15 -2.75 -4.30
C GLY A 75 12.13 -3.12 -5.79
N PRO A 76 11.37 -4.16 -6.21
CA PRO A 76 10.49 -4.99 -5.39
C PRO A 76 11.21 -5.96 -4.46
N TRP A 77 10.58 -6.24 -3.32
CA TRP A 77 10.99 -7.32 -2.41
C TRP A 77 9.93 -8.42 -2.33
N ASN A 78 10.35 -9.65 -2.04
CA ASN A 78 9.43 -10.78 -1.90
C ASN A 78 8.66 -10.73 -0.57
N ILE A 79 7.34 -10.91 -0.64
CA ILE A 79 6.45 -10.98 0.53
C ILE A 79 6.60 -12.35 1.24
N ARG A 80 7.03 -13.39 0.50
CA ARG A 80 7.05 -14.80 0.94
C ARG A 80 8.04 -15.14 2.07
N ASN A 81 8.84 -14.18 2.53
CA ASN A 81 9.70 -14.38 3.71
C ASN A 81 8.91 -14.33 5.04
N GLY A 82 7.64 -14.79 5.06
CA GLY A 82 6.95 -15.29 6.25
C GLY A 82 5.94 -14.39 6.95
N ALA A 83 5.60 -13.21 6.42
CA ALA A 83 4.68 -12.29 7.11
C ALA A 83 3.32 -12.12 6.44
N VAL A 84 3.21 -12.24 5.12
CA VAL A 84 1.99 -11.88 4.38
C VAL A 84 1.84 -12.82 3.17
N PRO A 85 0.63 -13.33 2.85
CA PRO A 85 0.41 -14.18 1.68
C PRO A 85 0.56 -13.40 0.37
N ALA A 86 0.75 -14.11 -0.74
CA ALA A 86 0.68 -13.48 -2.06
C ALA A 86 -0.76 -13.07 -2.39
N TYR A 87 -0.90 -12.05 -3.23
CA TYR A 87 -2.19 -11.54 -3.72
C TYR A 87 -3.13 -11.15 -2.58
N VAL A 88 -2.64 -10.36 -1.62
CA VAL A 88 -3.48 -9.85 -0.52
C VAL A 88 -4.69 -9.09 -1.05
N ASP A 89 -5.81 -9.20 -0.35
CA ASP A 89 -7.05 -8.55 -0.76
C ASP A 89 -7.12 -7.10 -0.24
N ALA A 90 -6.51 -6.86 0.94
CA ALA A 90 -6.41 -5.53 1.53
C ALA A 90 -5.21 -5.43 2.47
N ALA A 91 -4.74 -4.21 2.72
CA ALA A 91 -3.76 -3.94 3.75
C ALA A 91 -4.05 -2.58 4.42
N VAL A 92 -3.88 -2.51 5.74
CA VAL A 92 -4.13 -1.31 6.55
C VAL A 92 -3.01 -1.13 7.57
N TYR A 93 -2.74 0.12 7.96
CA TYR A 93 -1.81 0.44 9.03
C TYR A 93 -2.59 0.89 10.26
N SER A 94 -2.23 0.34 11.42
CA SER A 94 -2.79 0.72 12.72
C SER A 94 -1.77 0.45 13.82
N ASP A 95 -1.55 1.43 14.69
CA ASP A 95 -0.73 1.30 15.91
C ASP A 95 0.66 0.64 15.67
N GLY A 96 1.44 1.22 14.76
CA GLY A 96 2.78 0.73 14.42
C GLY A 96 2.80 -0.60 13.66
N SER A 97 1.63 -1.12 13.27
CA SER A 97 1.48 -2.44 12.69
C SER A 97 0.79 -2.35 11.33
N VAL A 98 1.26 -3.11 10.36
CA VAL A 98 0.56 -3.36 9.12
C VAL A 98 -0.24 -4.64 9.27
N LEU A 99 -1.54 -4.58 8.98
CA LEU A 99 -2.42 -5.73 8.87
C LEU A 99 -2.70 -5.98 7.38
N SER A 100 -2.58 -7.22 6.94
CA SER A 100 -2.84 -7.66 5.57
C SER A 100 -3.89 -8.76 5.59
N PHE A 101 -4.92 -8.65 4.75
CA PHE A 101 -6.07 -9.53 4.73
C PHE A 101 -6.03 -10.44 3.50
N LYS A 102 -6.37 -11.71 3.71
CA LYS A 102 -6.56 -12.69 2.64
C LYS A 102 -7.69 -13.64 2.99
N GLY A 103 -8.79 -13.58 2.23
CA GLY A 103 -10.01 -14.30 2.56
C GLY A 103 -10.51 -13.92 3.95
N THR A 104 -10.67 -14.93 4.82
CA THR A 104 -11.11 -14.76 6.22
C THR A 104 -9.94 -14.67 7.20
N GLU A 105 -8.72 -14.53 6.71
CA GLU A 105 -7.51 -14.49 7.51
C GLU A 105 -6.87 -13.11 7.47
N TYR A 106 -6.18 -12.75 8.55
CA TYR A 106 -5.30 -11.60 8.54
C TYR A 106 -3.92 -11.93 9.13
N TYR A 107 -2.96 -11.16 8.65
CA TYR A 107 -1.55 -11.29 8.93
C TYR A 107 -1.03 -9.93 9.36
N TRP A 108 -0.11 -9.87 10.32
CA TRP A 108 0.41 -8.59 10.79
C TRP A 108 1.92 -8.57 10.94
N TRP A 109 2.48 -7.37 10.77
CA TRP A 109 3.90 -7.10 11.02
C TRP A 109 4.14 -5.67 11.52
N LYS A 110 5.17 -5.45 12.35
CA LYS A 110 5.53 -4.10 12.81
C LYS A 110 6.30 -3.35 11.73
N SER A 111 5.83 -2.15 11.38
CA SER A 111 6.44 -1.35 10.31
C SER A 111 7.87 -0.90 10.64
N SER A 112 8.17 -0.70 11.93
CA SER A 112 9.48 -0.23 12.41
C SER A 112 10.57 -1.29 12.45
N THR A 113 10.21 -2.58 12.54
CA THR A 113 11.20 -3.66 12.72
C THR A 113 11.04 -4.82 11.75
N GLY A 114 9.89 -4.99 11.10
CA GLY A 114 9.60 -6.13 10.23
C GLY A 114 9.56 -7.50 10.92
N LEU A 115 9.79 -7.54 12.24
CA LEU A 115 10.23 -8.74 12.96
C LEU A 115 9.16 -9.46 13.77
N SER A 116 8.08 -8.78 14.18
CA SER A 116 6.95 -9.45 14.85
C SER A 116 5.89 -9.85 13.83
N ARG A 117 5.45 -11.10 13.90
CA ARG A 117 4.61 -11.75 12.89
C ARG A 117 3.55 -12.60 13.57
N GLY A 118 2.34 -12.63 13.02
CA GLY A 118 1.31 -13.56 13.47
C GLY A 118 0.14 -13.64 12.48
N LYS A 119 -0.52 -14.79 12.49
CA LYS A 119 -1.73 -15.09 11.72
C LYS A 119 -2.90 -15.24 12.69
N LYS A 120 -4.05 -14.67 12.33
CA LYS A 120 -5.29 -14.83 13.08
C LYS A 120 -6.47 -14.95 12.10
N ASN A 121 -7.48 -15.68 12.52
CA ASN A 121 -8.76 -15.72 11.82
C ASN A 121 -9.62 -14.55 12.28
N VAL A 122 -10.44 -14.02 11.38
CA VAL A 122 -11.45 -13.02 11.68
C VAL A 122 -12.71 -13.69 12.23
#